data_AF-A0A8F8FMJ7-F1
#
_entry.id   AF-A0A8F8FMJ7-F1
#
_cell.length_a   1.000
_cell.length_b   1.000
_cell.length_c   1.000
_cell.angle_alpha   90.00
_cell.angle_beta   90.00
_cell.angle_gamma   90.00
#
_symmetry.space_group_name_H-M   'P 1'
#
loop_
_entity.id
_entity.type
_entity.pdbx_description
1 polymer ?
#
loop_
_entity_poly.entity_id
_entity_poly.type
_entity_poly.pdbx_seq_one_letter_code
_entity_poly.pdbx_strand_id
1 'polypeptide(L)'
;MSNNGSSKEKENGSSQAETEKQKECVKEFIVTDQFKVMMDNVFSETKKVLIKRYNNLKNWTDIDKEEFYDIFGVCGDKTKITSGYIEKGQKGKKSEIISAHDFMLNSVLRLIEIYNNISVDNRVCKNGENLYGNFINNTHIKDGSARVNEHQTIGLTPEGDKTQPIKKETSKGEVTIYHNGYNEQLRIEILQRFKKKPVWGHNSRISTLCHELSHFSRYCVDGKHYGGMGTKDSPTETYDPNFDYEGYADNLVIKHDPAVFENAYSIEKYFEIKPE
;
A
#
# COMPACT_ATOMS: atom_id res chain seq x y z
N MET A 1 -87.92 -55.44 13.50
CA MET A 1 -88.07 -54.61 14.71
C MET A 1 -87.84 -53.16 14.33
N SER A 2 -88.60 -52.30 14.97
CA SER A 2 -89.06 -50.98 14.54
C SER A 2 -88.04 -49.85 14.41
N ASN A 3 -88.48 -48.85 13.63
CA ASN A 3 -88.30 -47.39 13.75
C ASN A 3 -86.96 -46.76 13.33
N ASN A 4 -86.99 -45.92 12.29
CA ASN A 4 -87.27 -44.47 12.31
C ASN A 4 -86.24 -43.73 13.17
N GLY A 5 -85.46 -42.77 12.69
CA GLY A 5 -85.52 -41.90 11.52
C GLY A 5 -84.88 -40.57 11.93
N SER A 6 -84.26 -39.84 11.01
CA SER A 6 -84.32 -38.37 10.91
C SER A 6 -83.29 -37.88 9.90
N SER A 7 -83.83 -37.34 8.82
CA SER A 7 -83.20 -36.49 7.82
C SER A 7 -82.66 -35.19 8.41
N LYS A 8 -81.55 -34.66 7.89
CA LYS A 8 -81.38 -33.22 7.62
C LYS A 8 -80.30 -32.96 6.55
N GLU A 9 -80.62 -31.95 5.75
CA GLU A 9 -80.02 -31.51 4.49
C GLU A 9 -78.65 -30.80 4.61
N LYS A 10 -77.95 -30.77 3.45
CA LYS A 10 -77.09 -29.71 2.84
C LYS A 10 -75.83 -29.24 3.59
N GLU A 11 -74.69 -29.26 2.90
CA GLU A 11 -74.15 -28.10 2.14
C GLU A 11 -72.84 -28.47 1.40
N ASN A 12 -72.69 -27.94 0.19
CA ASN A 12 -71.47 -27.96 -0.60
C ASN A 12 -70.41 -27.06 0.06
N GLY A 13 -69.22 -27.60 0.31
CA GLY A 13 -68.05 -26.83 0.74
C GLY A 13 -66.79 -27.30 0.01
N SER A 14 -66.50 -26.68 -1.13
CA SER A 14 -65.21 -26.77 -1.81
C SER A 14 -64.13 -26.11 -0.95
N SER A 15 -63.25 -26.90 -0.33
CA SER A 15 -62.01 -26.36 0.25
C SER A 15 -60.88 -26.50 -0.76
N GLN A 16 -60.55 -25.38 -1.42
CA GLN A 16 -59.30 -25.20 -2.14
C GLN A 16 -58.15 -25.40 -1.15
N ALA A 17 -57.22 -26.30 -1.48
CA ALA A 17 -55.96 -26.41 -0.77
C ALA A 17 -55.15 -25.14 -1.06
N GLU A 18 -54.99 -24.27 -0.06
CA GLU A 18 -54.00 -23.20 -0.10
C GLU A 18 -52.61 -23.85 -0.17
N THR A 19 -51.96 -23.76 -1.33
CA THR A 19 -50.53 -24.04 -1.45
C THR A 19 -49.78 -23.03 -0.57
N GLU A 20 -49.34 -23.49 0.59
CA GLU A 20 -48.34 -22.78 1.39
C GLU A 20 -47.12 -22.50 0.50
N LYS A 21 -46.94 -21.21 0.16
CA LYS A 21 -45.68 -20.75 -0.44
C LYS A 21 -44.59 -21.02 0.60
N GLN A 22 -43.80 -22.07 0.37
CA GLN A 22 -42.51 -22.22 1.03
C GLN A 22 -41.73 -20.92 0.79
N LYS A 23 -41.58 -20.13 1.86
CA LYS A 23 -40.59 -19.05 1.88
C LYS A 23 -39.23 -19.72 1.77
N GLU A 24 -38.69 -19.79 0.56
CA GLU A 24 -37.26 -19.98 0.38
C GLU A 24 -36.57 -18.88 1.19
N CYS A 25 -35.99 -19.26 2.32
CA CYS A 25 -35.02 -18.42 3.02
C CYS A 25 -33.77 -18.37 2.15
N VAL A 26 -33.76 -17.47 1.16
CA VAL A 26 -32.54 -17.05 0.49
C VAL A 26 -31.73 -16.31 1.56
N LYS A 27 -30.81 -17.02 2.23
CA LYS A 27 -29.77 -16.36 3.00
C LYS A 27 -28.92 -15.59 2.01
N GLU A 28 -29.01 -14.27 2.01
CA GLU A 28 -28.05 -13.41 1.31
C GLU A 28 -26.64 -13.75 1.83
N PHE A 29 -25.87 -14.44 0.99
CA PHE A 29 -24.48 -14.75 1.29
C PHE A 29 -23.67 -13.53 0.88
N ILE A 30 -23.27 -12.71 1.85
CA ILE A 30 -22.31 -11.64 1.59
C ILE A 30 -20.97 -12.29 1.27
N VAL A 31 -20.59 -12.34 -0.01
CA VAL A 31 -19.24 -12.74 -0.41
C VAL A 31 -18.28 -11.66 0.08
N THR A 32 -17.60 -11.93 1.20
CA THR A 32 -16.60 -11.00 1.75
C THR A 32 -15.42 -10.90 0.80
N ASP A 33 -15.11 -9.69 0.34
CA ASP A 33 -13.92 -9.42 -0.45
C ASP A 33 -12.68 -9.46 0.45
N GLN A 34 -12.09 -10.66 0.60
CA GLN A 34 -10.94 -10.90 1.48
C GLN A 34 -9.71 -10.05 1.10
N PHE A 35 -9.56 -9.71 -0.19
CA PHE A 35 -8.47 -8.86 -0.63
C PHE A 35 -8.65 -7.44 -0.10
N LYS A 36 -9.85 -6.87 -0.26
CA LYS A 36 -10.18 -5.54 0.27
C LYS A 36 -9.95 -5.46 1.78
N VAL A 37 -10.46 -6.44 2.53
CA VAL A 37 -10.31 -6.49 4.00
C VAL A 37 -8.84 -6.54 4.40
N MET A 38 -8.03 -7.36 3.73
CA MET A 38 -6.59 -7.44 3.98
C MET A 38 -5.91 -6.10 3.69
N MET A 39 -6.18 -5.50 2.54
CA MET A 39 -5.54 -4.25 2.14
C MET A 39 -5.96 -3.06 3.01
N ASP A 40 -7.22 -2.98 3.43
CA ASP A 40 -7.67 -1.94 4.36
C ASP A 40 -6.92 -1.99 5.69
N ASN A 41 -6.76 -3.19 6.25
CA ASN A 41 -6.01 -3.39 7.48
C ASN A 41 -4.53 -3.02 7.29
N VAL A 42 -3.87 -3.57 6.27
CA VAL A 42 -2.45 -3.31 6.02
C VAL A 42 -2.21 -1.82 5.77
N PHE A 43 -3.05 -1.19 4.95
CA PHE A 43 -2.91 0.23 4.62
C PHE A 43 -3.06 1.10 5.86
N SER A 44 -4.10 0.88 6.67
CA SER A 44 -4.31 1.62 7.91
C SER A 44 -3.13 1.48 8.89
N GLU A 45 -2.62 0.27 9.08
CA GLU A 45 -1.49 0.01 9.98
C GLU A 45 -0.16 0.54 9.43
N THR A 46 0.03 0.54 8.11
CA THR A 46 1.20 1.14 7.44
C THR A 46 1.31 2.64 7.77
N LYS A 47 0.17 3.36 7.80
CA LYS A 47 0.16 4.77 8.23
C LYS A 47 0.75 4.96 9.62
N LYS A 48 0.37 4.10 10.56
CA LYS A 48 0.83 4.17 11.96
C LYS A 48 2.33 3.94 12.05
N VAL A 49 2.84 2.94 11.33
CA VAL A 49 4.29 2.66 11.25
C VAL A 49 5.04 3.86 10.65
N LEU A 50 4.57 4.43 9.54
CA LEU A 50 5.20 5.61 8.93
C LEU A 50 5.21 6.81 9.88
N ILE A 51 4.10 7.10 10.56
CA ILE A 51 4.02 8.19 11.54
C ILE A 51 4.96 7.95 12.72
N LYS A 52 5.02 6.71 13.24
CA LYS A 52 5.94 6.34 14.32
C LYS A 52 7.40 6.55 13.90
N ARG A 53 7.80 6.05 12.73
CA ARG A 53 9.16 6.26 12.21
C ARG A 53 9.50 7.72 11.96
N TYR A 54 8.55 8.50 11.46
CA TYR A 54 8.73 9.95 11.36
C TYR A 54 8.99 10.59 12.72
N ASN A 55 8.21 10.23 13.75
CA ASN A 55 8.41 10.76 15.10
C ASN A 55 9.76 10.32 15.71
N ASN A 56 10.18 9.07 15.51
CA ASN A 56 11.51 8.59 15.92
C ASN A 56 12.62 9.42 15.28
N LEU A 57 12.55 9.62 13.96
CA LEU A 57 13.54 10.41 13.22
C LEU A 57 13.49 11.91 13.59
N LYS A 58 12.32 12.45 13.91
CA LYS A 58 12.17 13.85 14.30
C LYS A 58 12.68 14.14 15.71
N ASN A 59 12.37 13.25 16.67
CA ASN A 59 12.78 13.41 18.06
C ASN A 59 14.25 13.05 18.26
N TRP A 60 14.70 12.00 17.55
CA TRP A 60 16.08 11.58 17.41
C TRP A 60 16.80 11.40 18.75
N THR A 61 16.17 10.62 19.62
CA THR A 61 16.68 10.29 20.95
C THR A 61 17.87 9.33 20.86
N ASP A 62 18.57 9.10 21.98
CA ASP A 62 19.69 8.16 22.01
C ASP A 62 19.24 6.71 21.71
N ILE A 63 18.02 6.33 22.11
CA ILE A 63 17.42 5.04 21.75
C ILE A 63 17.16 4.95 20.25
N ASP A 64 16.65 6.02 19.63
CA ASP A 64 16.42 6.05 18.18
C ASP A 64 17.74 5.94 17.40
N LYS A 65 18.82 6.54 17.92
CA LYS A 65 20.16 6.49 17.32
C LYS A 65 20.79 5.10 17.43
N GLU A 66 20.63 4.45 18.58
CA GLU A 66 21.08 3.07 18.80
C GLU A 66 20.33 2.11 17.87
N GLU A 67 19.00 2.16 17.84
CA GLU A 67 18.19 1.33 16.93
C GLU A 67 18.55 1.59 15.45
N PHE A 68 18.75 2.86 15.08
CA PHE A 68 19.17 3.20 13.72
C PHE A 68 20.53 2.61 13.37
N TYR A 69 21.48 2.67 14.29
CA TYR A 69 22.80 2.06 14.11
C TYR A 69 22.70 0.54 13.99
N ASP A 70 21.86 -0.11 14.80
CA ASP A 70 21.67 -1.55 14.75
C ASP A 70 21.04 -2.00 13.43
N ILE A 71 20.10 -1.23 12.90
CA ILE A 71 19.41 -1.53 11.64
C ILE A 71 20.29 -1.26 10.42
N PHE A 72 21.02 -0.14 10.39
CA PHE A 72 21.75 0.30 9.20
C PHE A 72 23.26 0.08 9.26
N GLY A 73 23.81 -0.26 10.43
CA GLY A 73 25.24 -0.41 10.66
C GLY A 73 26.00 0.91 10.59
N VAL A 74 25.33 2.07 10.53
CA VAL A 74 25.99 3.36 10.37
C VAL A 74 25.44 4.42 11.31
N CYS A 75 26.28 5.36 11.72
CA CYS A 75 25.86 6.46 12.58
C CYS A 75 25.10 7.51 11.75
N GLY A 76 23.80 7.66 11.98
CA GLY A 76 22.92 8.54 11.19
C GLY A 76 23.43 9.98 11.04
N ASP A 77 23.95 10.57 12.13
CA ASP A 77 24.42 11.97 12.15
C ASP A 77 25.77 12.17 11.45
N LYS A 78 26.64 11.15 11.50
CA LYS A 78 28.04 11.25 11.06
C LYS A 78 28.23 10.74 9.64
N THR A 79 27.46 9.74 9.24
CA THR A 79 27.58 9.13 7.91
C THR A 79 26.95 10.04 6.87
N LYS A 80 27.75 10.42 5.88
CA LYS A 80 27.29 11.15 4.70
C LYS A 80 27.00 10.17 3.58
N ILE A 81 25.87 10.37 2.92
CA ILE A 81 25.44 9.56 1.80
C ILE A 81 25.28 10.42 0.56
N THR A 82 25.57 9.85 -0.60
CA THR A 82 25.29 10.48 -1.89
C THR A 82 23.92 10.00 -2.37
N SER A 83 22.92 10.87 -2.33
CA SER A 83 21.55 10.52 -2.71
C SER A 83 21.22 11.01 -4.11
N GLY A 84 20.86 10.08 -5.00
CA GLY A 84 20.46 10.38 -6.38
C GLY A 84 18.99 10.83 -6.49
N TYR A 85 18.71 11.73 -7.45
CA TYR A 85 17.35 12.13 -7.79
C TYR A 85 17.22 12.56 -9.26
N ILE A 86 15.99 12.58 -9.76
CA ILE A 86 15.65 13.06 -11.11
C ILE A 86 15.07 14.48 -11.01
N GLU A 87 15.54 15.43 -11.80
CA GLU A 87 14.95 16.77 -11.82
C GLU A 87 13.99 16.94 -13.00
N LYS A 88 12.80 17.49 -12.74
CA LYS A 88 11.77 17.67 -13.76
C LYS A 88 12.30 18.48 -14.93
N GLY A 89 12.11 17.96 -16.14
CA GLY A 89 12.53 18.63 -17.38
C GLY A 89 14.02 18.56 -17.67
N GLN A 90 14.83 17.92 -16.81
CA GLN A 90 16.27 17.76 -17.04
C GLN A 90 16.60 16.30 -17.40
N LYS A 91 17.60 16.13 -18.29
CA LYS A 91 18.12 14.81 -18.64
C LYS A 91 19.21 14.41 -17.64
N GLY A 92 19.14 13.17 -17.16
CA GLY A 92 20.14 12.58 -16.27
C GLY A 92 19.75 12.62 -14.79
N LYS A 93 20.46 11.83 -13.98
CA LYS A 93 20.32 11.81 -12.52
C LYS A 93 21.23 12.88 -11.92
N LYS A 94 20.70 13.64 -10.97
CA LYS A 94 21.47 14.50 -10.06
C LYS A 94 21.76 13.76 -8.77
N SER A 95 22.66 14.31 -7.97
CA SER A 95 22.92 13.81 -6.63
C SER A 95 23.21 14.95 -5.67
N GLU A 96 23.04 14.67 -4.39
CA GLU A 96 23.43 15.55 -3.28
C GLU A 96 24.08 14.74 -2.16
N ILE A 97 24.85 15.42 -1.32
CA ILE A 97 25.43 14.84 -0.12
C ILE A 97 24.58 15.26 1.07
N ILE A 98 24.08 14.28 1.82
CA ILE A 98 23.19 14.47 2.97
C ILE A 98 23.60 13.53 4.11
N SER A 99 23.24 13.84 5.36
CA SER A 99 23.42 12.87 6.45
C SER A 99 22.49 11.67 6.26
N ALA A 100 22.88 10.50 6.74
CA ALA A 100 22.03 9.30 6.73
C ALA A 100 20.71 9.54 7.50
N HIS A 101 20.77 10.26 8.61
CA HIS A 101 19.59 10.65 9.40
C HIS A 101 18.63 11.56 8.60
N ASP A 102 19.13 12.67 8.06
CA ASP A 102 18.30 13.61 7.29
C ASP A 102 17.73 12.95 6.02
N PHE A 103 18.50 12.06 5.38
CA PHE A 103 17.99 11.28 4.26
C PHE A 103 16.79 10.43 4.66
N MET A 104 16.90 9.67 5.76
CA MET A 104 15.81 8.83 6.23
C MET A 104 14.60 9.68 6.67
N LEU A 105 14.81 10.77 7.41
CA LEU A 105 13.74 11.69 7.81
C LEU A 105 12.98 12.24 6.61
N ASN A 106 13.71 12.80 5.64
CA ASN A 106 13.13 13.35 4.43
C ASN A 106 12.43 12.28 3.59
N SER A 107 12.97 11.06 3.59
CA SER A 107 12.39 9.95 2.83
C SER A 107 11.09 9.46 3.45
N VAL A 108 11.05 9.23 4.76
CA VAL A 108 9.81 8.85 5.47
C VAL A 108 8.73 9.91 5.28
N LEU A 109 9.08 11.20 5.34
CA LEU A 109 8.16 12.30 5.02
C LEU A 109 7.53 12.16 3.62
N ARG A 110 8.33 11.83 2.60
CA ARG A 110 7.81 11.63 1.25
C ARG A 110 6.99 10.34 1.13
N LEU A 111 7.34 9.26 1.84
CA LEU A 111 6.50 8.05 1.90
C LEU A 111 5.13 8.34 2.51
N ILE A 112 5.06 9.17 3.57
CA ILE A 112 3.80 9.65 4.15
C ILE A 112 3.01 10.47 3.13
N GLU A 113 3.69 11.30 2.33
CA GLU A 113 3.04 12.09 1.28
C GLU A 113 2.42 11.19 0.20
N ILE A 114 3.15 10.18 -0.29
CA ILE A 114 2.62 9.17 -1.21
C ILE A 114 1.41 8.48 -0.58
N TYR A 115 1.56 7.99 0.65
CA TYR A 115 0.51 7.31 1.39
C TYR A 115 -0.78 8.15 1.46
N ASN A 116 -0.66 9.45 1.75
CA ASN A 116 -1.81 10.34 1.88
C ASN A 116 -2.51 10.64 0.54
N ASN A 117 -1.89 10.31 -0.61
CA ASN A 117 -2.42 10.55 -1.94
C ASN A 117 -2.84 9.27 -2.68
N ILE A 118 -2.74 8.11 -2.03
CA ILE A 118 -3.22 6.83 -2.56
C ILE A 118 -4.35 6.26 -1.69
N SER A 119 -5.13 5.33 -2.23
CA SER A 119 -6.31 4.76 -1.56
C SER A 119 -6.46 3.25 -1.78
N VAL A 120 -7.21 2.64 -0.86
CA VAL A 120 -7.78 1.29 -1.02
C VAL A 120 -9.29 1.43 -1.21
N ASP A 121 -9.74 1.39 -2.46
CA ASP A 121 -11.16 1.57 -2.80
C ASP A 121 -11.87 0.24 -3.08
N ASN A 122 -13.18 0.29 -3.28
CA ASN A 122 -13.95 -0.89 -3.71
C ASN A 122 -13.44 -1.42 -5.05
N ARG A 123 -13.58 -2.74 -5.26
CA ARG A 123 -13.13 -3.38 -6.49
C ARG A 123 -13.75 -2.73 -7.72
N VAL A 124 -12.91 -2.34 -8.67
CA VAL A 124 -13.28 -1.99 -10.03
C VAL A 124 -12.53 -2.91 -10.99
N CYS A 125 -13.24 -3.52 -11.92
CA CYS A 125 -12.61 -4.29 -12.99
C CYS A 125 -12.29 -3.35 -14.16
N LYS A 126 -11.01 -3.15 -14.46
CA LYS A 126 -10.56 -2.31 -15.57
C LYS A 126 -9.59 -3.11 -16.43
N ASN A 127 -9.87 -3.26 -17.72
CA ASN A 127 -9.02 -4.00 -18.66
C ASN A 127 -8.66 -5.43 -18.20
N GLY A 128 -9.56 -6.10 -17.48
CA GLY A 128 -9.32 -7.45 -16.94
C GLY A 128 -8.55 -7.49 -15.60
N GLU A 129 -8.13 -6.35 -15.09
CA GLU A 129 -7.46 -6.23 -13.78
C GLU A 129 -8.47 -5.90 -12.68
N ASN A 130 -8.28 -6.52 -11.51
CA ASN A 130 -9.06 -6.21 -10.30
C ASN A 130 -8.36 -5.10 -9.51
N LEU A 131 -8.82 -3.86 -9.69
CA LEU A 131 -8.26 -2.66 -9.08
C LEU A 131 -9.01 -2.28 -7.80
N TYR A 132 -8.27 -1.92 -6.75
CA TYR A 132 -8.76 -1.44 -5.47
C TYR A 132 -8.07 -0.12 -5.14
N GLY A 133 -8.53 0.98 -5.74
CA GLY A 133 -7.85 2.27 -5.69
C GLY A 133 -6.50 2.20 -6.40
N ASN A 134 -5.41 2.24 -5.64
CA ASN A 134 -4.04 2.13 -6.15
C ASN A 134 -3.46 0.71 -6.17
N PHE A 135 -4.21 -0.30 -5.70
CA PHE A 135 -3.73 -1.67 -5.55
C PHE A 135 -4.33 -2.61 -6.60
N ILE A 136 -3.48 -3.37 -7.28
CA ILE A 136 -3.90 -4.40 -8.23
C ILE A 136 -3.83 -5.77 -7.54
N ASN A 137 -4.95 -6.51 -7.55
CA ASN A 137 -5.00 -7.86 -6.99
C ASN A 137 -4.48 -8.89 -7.99
N ASN A 138 -3.18 -9.18 -7.91
CA ASN A 138 -2.50 -10.22 -8.67
C ASN A 138 -2.13 -11.43 -7.81
N THR A 139 -2.93 -11.73 -6.79
CA THR A 139 -2.67 -12.82 -5.84
C THR A 139 -2.78 -14.24 -6.44
N HIS A 140 -3.10 -14.34 -7.73
CA HIS A 140 -3.00 -15.57 -8.52
C HIS A 140 -1.56 -15.86 -8.97
N ILE A 141 -0.69 -14.85 -9.04
CA ILE A 141 0.74 -14.98 -9.37
C ILE A 141 1.48 -15.47 -8.13
N LYS A 142 2.04 -16.68 -8.21
CA LYS A 142 2.59 -17.40 -7.05
C LYS A 142 3.94 -16.88 -6.54
N ASP A 143 4.71 -16.28 -7.44
CA ASP A 143 6.04 -15.80 -7.16
C ASP A 143 6.02 -14.30 -6.84
N GLY A 144 6.70 -13.94 -5.75
CA GLY A 144 6.75 -12.56 -5.25
C GLY A 144 5.65 -12.23 -4.23
N SER A 145 5.85 -11.10 -3.56
CA SER A 145 4.94 -10.57 -2.54
C SER A 145 4.23 -9.32 -3.04
N ALA A 146 4.98 -8.32 -3.48
CA ALA A 146 4.46 -7.17 -4.18
C ALA A 146 5.47 -6.74 -5.25
N ARG A 147 5.08 -5.76 -6.07
CA ARG A 147 6.00 -5.05 -6.97
C ARG A 147 5.42 -3.70 -7.40
N VAL A 148 6.31 -2.80 -7.77
CA VAL A 148 5.99 -1.51 -8.40
C VAL A 148 6.90 -1.23 -9.59
N ASN A 149 6.46 -0.39 -10.51
CA ASN A 149 7.36 0.31 -11.42
C ASN A 149 7.90 1.58 -10.74
N GLU A 150 9.22 1.69 -10.62
CA GLU A 150 9.91 2.76 -9.88
C GLU A 150 9.69 4.17 -10.45
N HIS A 151 9.31 4.32 -11.73
CA HIS A 151 9.22 5.62 -12.39
C HIS A 151 7.82 6.25 -12.34
N GLN A 152 6.83 5.56 -11.78
CA GLN A 152 5.43 6.02 -11.76
C GLN A 152 5.22 7.36 -11.05
N THR A 153 6.12 7.72 -10.12
CA THR A 153 6.00 8.97 -9.35
C THR A 153 6.65 10.15 -10.04
N ILE A 154 7.45 9.96 -11.10
CA ILE A 154 8.23 11.06 -11.70
C ILE A 154 7.30 12.17 -12.20
N GLY A 155 7.48 13.36 -11.64
CA GLY A 155 6.76 14.57 -12.07
C GLY A 155 5.35 14.72 -11.49
N LEU A 156 4.90 13.79 -10.65
CA LEU A 156 3.67 13.96 -9.88
C LEU A 156 3.87 15.04 -8.80
N THR A 157 2.80 15.63 -8.27
CA THR A 157 2.88 16.38 -7.01
C THR A 157 1.54 16.25 -6.29
N PRO A 158 1.47 16.44 -4.97
CA PRO A 158 0.20 16.39 -4.23
C PRO A 158 -0.81 17.44 -4.68
N GLU A 159 -0.32 18.56 -5.23
CA GLU A 159 -1.18 19.62 -5.78
C GLU A 159 -1.84 19.22 -7.10
N GLY A 160 -1.46 18.09 -7.68
CA GLY A 160 -1.98 17.56 -8.93
C GLY A 160 -1.46 18.30 -10.17
N ASP A 161 -1.91 17.85 -11.34
CA ASP A 161 -1.55 18.49 -12.60
C ASP A 161 -2.29 19.82 -12.76
N LYS A 162 -1.58 20.92 -12.45
CA LYS A 162 -2.10 22.28 -12.60
C LYS A 162 -2.30 22.72 -14.05
N THR A 163 -1.78 21.97 -15.03
CA THR A 163 -1.93 22.31 -16.46
C THR A 163 -3.30 21.96 -17.02
N GLN A 164 -4.02 21.03 -16.37
CA GLN A 164 -5.36 20.59 -16.78
C GLN A 164 -6.36 20.66 -15.61
N PRO A 165 -6.80 21.87 -15.22
CA PRO A 165 -7.78 22.03 -14.16
C PRO A 165 -9.16 21.53 -14.62
N ILE A 166 -9.87 20.83 -13.73
CA ILE A 166 -11.28 20.46 -13.91
C ILE A 166 -12.14 21.42 -13.09
N LYS A 167 -13.17 21.97 -13.70
CA LYS A 167 -14.22 22.73 -13.00
C LYS A 167 -15.36 21.80 -12.62
N LYS A 168 -15.73 21.77 -11.34
CA LYS A 168 -16.81 20.93 -10.82
C LYS A 168 -17.83 21.77 -10.07
N GLU A 169 -19.08 21.70 -10.52
CA GLU A 169 -20.24 22.28 -9.81
C GLU A 169 -20.52 21.49 -8.52
N THR A 170 -20.73 22.22 -7.42
CA THR A 170 -21.13 21.66 -6.13
C THR A 170 -22.29 22.44 -5.54
N SER A 171 -22.92 21.91 -4.48
CA SER A 171 -23.97 22.63 -3.74
C SER A 171 -23.49 23.96 -3.12
N LYS A 172 -22.18 24.22 -3.09
CA LYS A 172 -21.56 25.46 -2.58
C LYS A 172 -20.97 26.34 -3.70
N GLY A 173 -21.21 26.00 -4.97
CA GLY A 173 -20.68 26.69 -6.15
C GLY A 173 -19.64 25.88 -6.93
N GLU A 174 -19.09 26.47 -8.00
CA GLU A 174 -18.03 25.89 -8.81
C GLU A 174 -16.71 25.82 -8.03
N VAL A 175 -16.10 24.64 -7.97
CA VAL A 175 -14.76 24.42 -7.43
C VAL A 175 -13.82 23.93 -8.52
N THR A 176 -12.58 24.41 -8.50
CA THR A 176 -11.50 23.88 -9.35
C THR A 176 -10.83 22.72 -8.64
N ILE A 177 -10.75 21.57 -9.30
CA ILE A 177 -10.01 20.39 -8.85
C ILE A 177 -8.89 20.10 -9.85
N TYR A 178 -7.79 19.55 -9.35
CA TYR A 178 -6.64 19.14 -10.16
C TYR A 178 -6.57 17.62 -10.17
N HIS A 179 -6.10 17.06 -11.29
CA HIS A 179 -5.84 15.63 -11.41
C HIS A 179 -4.82 15.19 -10.37
N ASN A 180 -5.23 14.33 -9.43
CA ASN A 180 -4.29 13.75 -8.49
C ASN A 180 -3.58 12.58 -9.16
N GLY A 181 -2.44 12.86 -9.77
CA GLY A 181 -1.67 11.87 -10.51
C GLY A 181 -1.24 10.67 -9.65
N TYR A 182 -1.09 10.81 -8.32
CA TYR A 182 -0.80 9.66 -7.46
C TYR A 182 -1.96 8.67 -7.47
N ASN A 183 -3.18 9.13 -7.14
CA ASN A 183 -4.36 8.27 -7.15
C ASN A 183 -4.61 7.67 -8.54
N GLU A 184 -4.48 8.50 -9.58
CA GLU A 184 -4.84 8.11 -10.94
C GLU A 184 -3.80 7.20 -11.62
N GLN A 185 -2.50 7.36 -11.33
CA GLN A 185 -1.41 6.71 -12.09
C GLN A 185 -0.66 5.65 -11.28
N LEU A 186 -0.50 5.82 -9.97
CA LEU A 186 0.33 4.93 -9.16
C LEU A 186 -0.35 3.58 -8.97
N ARG A 187 0.35 2.50 -9.29
CA ARG A 187 -0.09 1.12 -9.11
C ARG A 187 0.92 0.32 -8.31
N ILE A 188 0.40 -0.39 -7.32
CA ILE A 188 1.12 -1.37 -6.50
C ILE A 188 0.46 -2.72 -6.73
N GLU A 189 1.23 -3.67 -7.25
CA GLU A 189 0.74 -5.03 -7.49
C GLU A 189 0.94 -5.86 -6.24
N ILE A 190 -0.12 -6.53 -5.79
CA ILE A 190 -0.07 -7.44 -4.64
C ILE A 190 -0.17 -8.88 -5.14
N LEU A 191 0.84 -9.68 -4.82
CA LEU A 191 1.07 -11.03 -5.32
C LEU A 191 0.75 -12.09 -4.24
N GLN A 192 0.84 -13.38 -4.58
CA GLN A 192 0.33 -14.44 -3.71
C GLN A 192 1.04 -14.51 -2.35
N ARG A 193 2.36 -14.33 -2.29
CA ARG A 193 3.12 -14.52 -1.03
C ARG A 193 2.79 -13.46 0.01
N PHE A 194 2.34 -12.28 -0.39
CA PHE A 194 1.88 -11.22 0.52
C PHE A 194 0.79 -11.68 1.47
N LYS A 195 -0.14 -12.52 0.97
CA LYS A 195 -1.24 -13.07 1.78
C LYS A 195 -0.75 -13.93 2.93
N LYS A 196 0.45 -14.51 2.85
CA LYS A 196 1.00 -15.42 3.85
C LYS A 196 1.87 -14.71 4.89
N LYS A 197 2.27 -13.48 4.63
CA LYS A 197 3.09 -12.68 5.54
C LYS A 197 2.32 -12.30 6.81
N PRO A 198 3.00 -12.16 7.96
CA PRO A 198 2.42 -11.51 9.14
C PRO A 198 2.05 -10.06 8.81
N VAL A 199 1.18 -9.45 9.62
CA VAL A 199 0.76 -8.06 9.38
C VAL A 199 1.92 -7.08 9.64
N TRP A 200 2.64 -7.27 10.75
CA TRP A 200 3.76 -6.44 11.20
C TRP A 200 4.95 -7.31 11.64
N GLY A 201 6.09 -6.68 11.91
CA GLY A 201 7.33 -7.35 12.30
C GLY A 201 8.15 -7.80 11.10
N HIS A 202 9.03 -8.77 11.32
CA HIS A 202 9.95 -9.27 10.31
C HIS A 202 9.22 -9.78 9.07
N ASN A 203 9.64 -9.30 7.89
CA ASN A 203 9.19 -9.74 6.58
C ASN A 203 7.64 -9.66 6.41
N SER A 204 7.05 -8.63 6.99
CA SER A 204 5.60 -8.45 7.13
C SER A 204 4.94 -7.74 5.95
N ARG A 205 3.60 -7.77 5.90
CA ARG A 205 2.83 -7.04 4.87
C ARG A 205 3.08 -5.54 4.92
N ILE A 206 3.22 -4.97 6.12
CA ILE A 206 3.51 -3.54 6.28
C ILE A 206 4.93 -3.22 5.83
N SER A 207 5.94 -3.96 6.29
CA SER A 207 7.34 -3.71 5.91
C SER A 207 7.53 -3.89 4.41
N THR A 208 6.91 -4.91 3.82
CA THR A 208 6.91 -5.13 2.37
C THR A 208 6.18 -4.02 1.62
N LEU A 209 5.10 -3.45 2.15
CA LEU A 209 4.50 -2.27 1.50
C LEU A 209 5.46 -1.07 1.55
N CYS A 210 6.13 -0.83 2.67
CA CYS A 210 7.16 0.22 2.77
C CYS A 210 8.35 -0.02 1.84
N HIS A 211 8.76 -1.28 1.65
CA HIS A 211 9.76 -1.71 0.66
C HIS A 211 9.34 -1.24 -0.73
N GLU A 212 8.13 -1.58 -1.18
CA GLU A 212 7.62 -1.16 -2.48
C GLU A 212 7.55 0.36 -2.64
N LEU A 213 7.09 1.07 -1.61
CA LEU A 213 7.03 2.52 -1.65
C LEU A 213 8.43 3.16 -1.74
N SER A 214 9.46 2.50 -1.19
CA SER A 214 10.84 2.97 -1.24
C SER A 214 11.43 2.94 -2.65
N HIS A 215 11.00 1.99 -3.50
CA HIS A 215 11.46 1.89 -4.89
C HIS A 215 11.09 3.12 -5.73
N PHE A 216 10.00 3.80 -5.41
CA PHE A 216 9.58 4.95 -6.18
C PHE A 216 10.71 5.98 -6.29
N SER A 217 10.95 6.44 -7.51
CA SER A 217 12.05 7.34 -7.84
C SER A 217 11.93 8.61 -7.01
N ARG A 218 13.05 9.03 -6.42
CA ARG A 218 13.19 10.38 -5.86
C ARG A 218 13.28 11.37 -7.02
N TYR A 219 12.46 12.42 -7.00
CA TYR A 219 12.52 13.48 -8.00
C TYR A 219 12.38 14.87 -7.37
N CYS A 220 12.75 15.90 -8.13
CA CYS A 220 12.71 17.29 -7.73
C CYS A 220 11.88 18.09 -8.74
N VAL A 221 10.94 18.90 -8.23
CA VAL A 221 10.14 19.85 -9.00
C VAL A 221 10.28 21.21 -8.34
N ASP A 222 10.80 22.19 -9.08
CA ASP A 222 10.96 23.58 -8.62
C ASP A 222 11.67 23.70 -7.25
N GLY A 223 12.71 22.89 -7.05
CA GLY A 223 13.51 22.88 -5.81
C GLY A 223 12.92 22.06 -4.65
N LYS A 224 11.74 21.44 -4.81
CA LYS A 224 11.13 20.57 -3.81
C LYS A 224 11.20 19.11 -4.22
N HIS A 225 11.59 18.24 -3.27
CA HIS A 225 11.72 16.80 -3.49
C HIS A 225 10.43 16.03 -3.19
N TYR A 226 10.18 15.02 -4.02
CA TYR A 226 9.00 14.18 -4.02
C TYR A 226 9.35 12.73 -4.40
N GLY A 227 8.38 11.83 -4.32
CA GLY A 227 8.57 10.40 -4.64
C GLY A 227 9.22 9.61 -3.50
N GLY A 228 9.66 8.39 -3.79
CA GLY A 228 10.20 7.49 -2.77
C GLY A 228 11.67 7.79 -2.42
N MET A 229 12.44 6.71 -2.31
CA MET A 229 13.88 6.73 -2.05
C MET A 229 14.69 6.42 -3.31
N GLY A 230 14.10 5.75 -4.30
CA GLY A 230 14.82 5.22 -5.48
C GLY A 230 15.70 4.03 -5.14
N THR A 231 15.29 3.22 -4.16
CA THR A 231 15.98 2.01 -3.74
C THR A 231 15.85 0.91 -4.79
N LYS A 232 16.73 -0.08 -4.70
CA LYS A 232 16.78 -1.23 -5.60
C LYS A 232 16.78 -2.55 -4.84
N ASP A 233 16.37 -3.59 -5.55
CA ASP A 233 16.60 -4.99 -5.19
C ASP A 233 18.05 -5.41 -5.53
N SER A 234 19.00 -4.69 -4.94
CA SER A 234 20.43 -4.96 -5.09
C SER A 234 20.82 -6.32 -4.48
N PRO A 235 21.85 -7.00 -5.03
CA PRO A 235 22.80 -6.51 -6.03
C PRO A 235 22.42 -6.83 -7.48
N THR A 236 21.33 -7.57 -7.70
CA THR A 236 20.93 -8.03 -9.04
C THR A 236 20.28 -6.91 -9.85
N GLU A 237 20.50 -6.87 -11.17
CA GLU A 237 19.80 -5.91 -12.05
C GLU A 237 18.30 -6.22 -12.20
N THR A 238 17.94 -7.50 -12.09
CA THR A 238 16.56 -8.00 -12.11
C THR A 238 16.38 -8.99 -10.98
N TYR A 239 15.16 -9.07 -10.43
CA TYR A 239 14.85 -10.00 -9.33
C TYR A 239 15.22 -11.45 -9.70
N ASP A 240 16.11 -12.04 -8.91
CA ASP A 240 16.51 -13.44 -8.96
C ASP A 240 15.92 -14.18 -7.75
N PRO A 241 14.94 -15.06 -7.93
CA PRO A 241 14.32 -15.80 -6.83
C PRO A 241 15.28 -16.72 -6.06
N ASN A 242 16.50 -16.97 -6.57
CA ASN A 242 17.50 -17.80 -5.91
C ASN A 242 18.55 -17.00 -5.13
N PHE A 243 18.52 -15.67 -5.22
CA PHE A 243 19.47 -14.81 -4.54
C PHE A 243 19.04 -14.54 -3.09
N ASP A 244 20.01 -14.52 -2.17
CA ASP A 244 19.80 -14.20 -0.76
C ASP A 244 19.86 -12.68 -0.52
N TYR A 245 18.74 -12.00 -0.78
CA TYR A 245 18.64 -10.56 -0.62
C TYR A 245 18.73 -10.09 0.84
N GLU A 246 18.15 -10.85 1.78
CA GLU A 246 18.19 -10.52 3.20
C GLU A 246 19.62 -10.64 3.75
N GLY A 247 20.34 -11.72 3.39
CA GLY A 247 21.74 -11.90 3.73
C GLY A 247 22.66 -10.88 3.06
N TYR A 248 22.36 -10.42 1.85
CA TYR A 248 23.08 -9.30 1.25
C TYR A 248 22.87 -8.00 2.03
N ALA A 249 21.64 -7.69 2.44
CA ALA A 249 21.35 -6.53 3.28
C ALA A 249 22.11 -6.60 4.63
N ASP A 250 22.13 -7.78 5.28
CA ASP A 250 22.93 -7.98 6.51
C ASP A 250 24.43 -7.75 6.28
N ASN A 251 24.96 -8.20 5.14
CA ASN A 251 26.36 -7.98 4.81
C ASN A 251 26.70 -6.49 4.62
N LEU A 252 25.77 -5.67 4.13
CA LEU A 252 25.98 -4.21 4.03
C LEU A 252 26.08 -3.59 5.43
N VAL A 253 25.20 -4.00 6.35
CA VAL A 253 25.21 -3.56 7.76
C VAL A 253 26.52 -3.94 8.45
N ILE A 254 26.96 -5.20 8.33
CA ILE A 254 28.22 -5.71 8.92
C ILE A 254 29.45 -4.94 8.40
N LYS A 255 29.42 -4.53 7.13
CA LYS A 255 30.50 -3.75 6.50
C LYS A 255 30.42 -2.25 6.80
N HIS A 256 29.40 -1.80 7.52
CA HIS A 256 29.10 -0.38 7.72
C HIS A 256 28.99 0.38 6.38
N ASP A 257 28.44 -0.28 5.35
CA ASP A 257 28.38 0.23 3.98
C ASP A 257 27.18 1.17 3.79
N PRO A 258 27.39 2.45 3.40
CA PRO A 258 26.29 3.38 3.13
C PRO A 258 25.31 2.93 2.03
N ALA A 259 25.65 1.92 1.22
CA ALA A 259 24.75 1.33 0.24
C ALA A 259 23.47 0.72 0.85
N VAL A 260 23.39 0.54 2.18
CA VAL A 260 22.13 0.20 2.88
C VAL A 260 20.98 1.16 2.54
N PHE A 261 21.26 2.42 2.24
CA PHE A 261 20.23 3.42 1.88
C PHE A 261 19.76 3.33 0.42
N GLU A 262 20.46 2.56 -0.41
CA GLU A 262 20.06 2.27 -1.80
C GLU A 262 19.39 0.89 -1.94
N ASN A 263 19.37 0.08 -0.88
CA ASN A 263 18.87 -1.29 -0.89
C ASN A 263 17.49 -1.39 -0.23
N ALA A 264 16.48 -1.84 -0.98
CA ALA A 264 15.09 -1.87 -0.50
C ALA A 264 14.89 -2.84 0.69
N TYR A 265 15.62 -3.96 0.74
CA TYR A 265 15.58 -4.90 1.87
C TYR A 265 16.17 -4.31 3.17
N SER A 266 17.22 -3.48 3.07
CA SER A 266 17.78 -2.75 4.21
C SER A 266 16.79 -1.70 4.72
N ILE A 267 16.11 -1.00 3.80
CA ILE A 267 15.02 -0.07 4.14
C ILE A 267 13.82 -0.80 4.74
N GLU A 268 13.48 -1.99 4.25
CA GLU A 268 12.37 -2.80 4.76
C GLU A 268 12.53 -3.09 6.26
N LYS A 269 13.74 -3.51 6.68
CA LYS A 269 14.08 -3.77 8.09
C LYS A 269 13.76 -2.59 9.00
N TYR A 270 13.96 -1.37 8.51
CA TYR A 270 13.58 -0.17 9.27
C TYR A 270 12.08 -0.09 9.54
N PHE A 271 11.21 -0.69 8.75
CA PHE A 271 9.76 -0.66 8.97
C PHE A 271 9.21 -1.93 9.65
N GLU A 272 10.06 -2.86 10.07
CA GLU A 272 9.69 -4.12 10.75
C GLU A 272 9.32 -3.94 12.24
N ILE A 273 8.53 -2.92 12.53
CA ILE A 273 8.07 -2.60 13.89
C ILE A 273 6.58 -2.86 14.07
N LYS A 274 6.17 -2.98 15.33
CA LYS A 274 4.76 -2.99 15.69
C LYS A 274 4.20 -1.56 15.67
N PRO A 275 3.11 -1.29 14.93
CA PRO A 275 2.29 -0.11 15.14
C PRO A 275 1.62 -0.23 16.51
N GLU A 276 1.86 0.71 17.41
CA GLU A 276 1.26 0.71 18.75
C GLU A 276 -0.27 0.80 18.72
#